data_AF-A0A060Q7P8-F1
#
_entry.id   AF-A0A060Q7P8-F1
#
_cell.length_a   1.000
_cell.length_b   1.000
_cell.length_c   1.000
_cell.angle_alpha   90.00
_cell.angle_beta   90.00
_cell.angle_gamma   90.00
#
_symmetry.space_group_name_H-M   'P 1'
#
loop_
_entity.id
_entity.type
_entity.pdbx_description
1 polymer ?
#
loop_
_entity_poly.entity_id
_entity_poly.type
_entity_poly.pdbx_seq_one_letter_code
_entity_poly.pdbx_strand_id
1 'polypeptide(L)'
;HIELAKPVFHVGFLPKVKKILECICINCSKLKTDDSNAKFIQARKIRDPKRRLKAVWDICKSKTTCERGEEADQDDKGSDYEDYVQSAPSKQQPQTTDEDLGLVRKKKPHGGCGHKQPTVRKEGLKLYVNYKSNKDSDEQSQDTRKPLTPGDVHQILKKISPQDLKDMGLNGEYARPDWMIITILPVPPPPVRPSIQMDGTSRGEDDLTHKLADILKANQNVKRYEAEGHPAHVVNEFEALLQFHCATYMDNEMAGQPQALQKSGRPLKSIRARLKGKEGRLRGNLMGKRVDFSARTVITGDPNISVDQVGVPKSIAQNLTFPELVTPFNIDLLQGLVENGPSVHPGAKYVIRDTGERIDLKHTSGMSGGVRLQLGWKVERHLNDGDIIIFNRQPSLHKMSMMGHRVRVMPYSTFRLNLSVTTPYNADFDGDEMNMHVPQSVETKAEISEICMVPKQVVSPQSNKPVMGIVQDTLCAIRKFTKRDCFLSKDLVMNILMWVLDWDGRLPIPCILKPIPLWTGKQILSMIIPKGINSDNLRHSGHPENEHSDISPGDTKVLIEDGELLCGIVCKKTVGATHQGLVHVIMNELGPEKAKDFL
;
A
#
# COMPACT_ATOMS: atom_id res chain seq x y z
N HIS A 1 -11.74 32.46 1.55
CA HIS A 1 -10.94 32.22 2.78
C HIS A 1 -11.63 32.94 3.94
N ILE A 2 -11.20 32.73 5.19
CA ILE A 2 -11.66 33.49 6.36
C ILE A 2 -10.46 34.24 6.92
N GLU A 3 -10.55 35.56 7.02
CA GLU A 3 -9.57 36.39 7.73
C GLU A 3 -9.86 36.33 9.23
N LEU A 4 -8.89 35.90 10.03
CA LEU A 4 -9.04 35.81 11.48
C LEU A 4 -8.75 37.17 12.12
N ALA A 5 -9.58 37.58 13.09
CA ALA A 5 -9.44 38.82 13.84
C ALA A 5 -8.14 38.86 14.65
N LYS A 6 -7.73 37.70 15.17
CA LYS A 6 -6.43 37.50 15.82
C LYS A 6 -5.73 36.27 15.21
N PRO A 7 -4.38 36.26 15.14
CA PRO A 7 -3.64 35.08 14.73
C PRO A 7 -3.90 33.90 15.68
N VAL A 8 -3.89 32.67 15.15
CA VAL A 8 -4.22 31.45 15.88
C VAL A 8 -3.13 30.40 15.68
N PHE A 9 -2.77 29.65 16.72
CA PHE A 9 -1.84 28.54 16.59
C PHE A 9 -2.46 27.37 15.82
N HIS A 10 -1.75 26.87 14.79
CA HIS A 10 -2.09 25.59 14.18
C HIS A 10 -1.68 24.43 15.10
N VAL A 11 -2.64 23.63 15.54
CA VAL A 11 -2.44 22.52 16.51
C VAL A 11 -1.30 21.58 16.12
N GLY A 12 -1.26 21.15 14.86
CA GLY A 12 -0.25 20.23 14.36
C GLY A 12 1.18 20.78 14.38
N PHE A 13 1.33 22.11 14.33
CA PHE A 13 2.63 22.78 14.30
C PHE A 13 3.04 23.35 15.65
N LEU A 14 2.14 23.43 16.63
CA LEU A 14 2.41 23.97 17.96
C LEU A 14 3.66 23.36 18.64
N PRO A 15 3.93 22.03 18.60
CA PRO A 15 5.18 21.47 19.12
C PRO A 15 6.43 21.91 18.34
N LYS A 16 6.29 22.16 17.03
CA LYS A 16 7.38 22.61 16.15
C LYS A 16 7.69 24.09 16.39
N VAL A 17 6.66 24.93 16.49
CA VAL A 17 6.75 26.35 16.86
C VAL A 17 7.46 26.49 18.20
N LYS A 18 7.09 25.71 19.21
CA LYS A 18 7.80 25.68 20.51
C LYS A 18 9.31 25.42 20.33
N LYS A 19 9.67 24.38 19.57
CA LYS A 19 11.09 24.04 19.35
C LYS A 19 11.85 25.17 18.63
N ILE A 20 11.21 25.81 17.64
CA ILE A 20 11.82 26.93 16.91
C ILE A 20 12.01 28.13 17.85
N LEU A 21 11.02 28.46 18.70
CA LEU A 21 11.15 29.52 19.71
C LEU A 21 12.26 29.24 20.73
N GLU A 22 12.54 27.97 21.04
CA GLU A 22 13.67 27.59 21.91
C GLU A 22 15.03 27.72 21.19
N CYS A 23 15.05 27.64 19.85
CA CYS A 23 16.26 27.82 19.03
C CYS A 23 16.70 29.28 18.88
N ILE A 24 15.73 30.19 18.77
CA ILE A 24 15.96 31.61 18.48
C ILE A 24 15.83 32.48 19.73
N CYS A 25 16.42 33.66 19.71
CA CYS A 25 16.21 34.67 20.73
C CYS A 25 14.80 35.26 20.62
N ILE A 26 14.01 35.25 21.70
CA ILE A 26 12.62 35.78 21.68
C ILE A 26 12.56 37.28 21.37
N ASN A 27 13.60 38.06 21.70
CA ASN A 27 13.64 39.50 21.43
C ASN A 27 14.16 39.84 20.01
N CYS A 28 15.40 39.45 19.67
CA CYS A 28 16.00 39.78 18.37
C CYS A 28 15.78 38.75 17.25
N SER A 29 15.13 37.61 17.51
CA SER A 29 14.82 36.54 16.54
C SER A 29 16.04 35.86 15.87
N LYS A 30 17.26 36.17 16.34
CA LYS A 30 18.51 35.54 15.90
C LYS A 30 18.66 34.14 16.48
N LEU A 31 19.27 33.23 15.75
CA LEU A 31 19.62 31.90 16.27
C LEU A 31 20.57 32.03 17.47
N LYS A 32 20.32 31.31 18.58
CA LYS A 32 21.14 31.42 19.81
C LYS A 32 22.56 30.86 19.70
N THR A 33 22.84 30.14 18.62
CA THR A 33 24.15 29.51 18.37
C THR A 33 24.67 29.95 17.01
N ASP A 34 25.98 29.95 16.88
CA ASP A 34 26.70 30.30 15.66
C ASP A 34 27.86 29.33 15.43
N ASP A 35 28.70 29.67 14.45
CA ASP A 35 29.87 28.89 14.05
C ASP A 35 30.98 28.85 15.11
N SER A 36 30.85 29.55 16.25
CA SER A 36 31.78 29.39 17.38
C SER A 36 31.64 28.01 18.03
N ASN A 37 30.48 27.36 17.90
CA ASN A 37 30.22 26.06 18.49
C ASN A 37 30.52 24.92 17.48
N ALA A 38 31.55 24.12 17.78
CA ALA A 38 31.92 22.96 16.95
C ALA A 38 30.74 21.98 16.73
N LYS A 39 29.86 21.79 17.72
CA LYS A 39 28.66 20.95 17.59
C LYS A 39 27.65 21.54 16.61
N PHE A 40 27.57 22.87 16.50
CA PHE A 40 26.68 23.53 15.54
C PHE A 40 27.20 23.39 14.11
N ILE A 41 28.51 23.52 13.89
CA ILE A 41 29.13 23.23 12.58
C ILE A 41 28.82 21.80 12.13
N GLN A 42 28.93 20.83 13.05
CA GLN A 42 28.55 19.44 12.78
C GLN A 42 27.05 19.31 12.48
N ALA A 43 26.18 19.99 13.22
CA ALA A 43 24.74 19.99 12.99
C ALA A 43 24.38 20.54 11.59
N ARG A 44 25.02 21.63 11.14
CA ARG A 44 24.81 22.22 9.80
C ARG A 44 25.16 21.25 8.67
N LYS A 45 26.17 20.38 8.86
CA LYS A 45 26.56 19.36 7.87
C LYS A 45 25.52 18.25 7.69
N ILE A 46 24.57 18.08 8.62
CA ILE A 46 23.52 17.05 8.52
C ILE A 46 22.64 17.35 7.30
N ARG A 47 22.59 16.44 6.32
CA ARG A 47 21.79 16.62 5.08
C ARG A 47 20.27 16.60 5.33
N ASP A 48 19.79 15.72 6.20
CA ASP A 48 18.36 15.61 6.52
C ASP A 48 17.88 16.83 7.35
N PRO A 49 16.97 17.67 6.82
CA PRO A 49 16.51 18.88 7.51
C PRO A 49 15.80 18.59 8.84
N LYS A 50 15.11 17.44 8.98
CA LYS A 50 14.42 17.08 10.23
C LYS A 50 15.42 16.77 11.35
N ARG A 51 16.46 15.99 11.02
CA ARG A 51 17.55 15.67 11.96
C ARG A 51 18.38 16.91 12.27
N ARG A 52 18.64 17.77 11.27
CA ARG A 52 19.34 19.05 11.45
C ARG A 52 18.63 19.92 12.49
N LEU A 53 17.33 20.17 12.35
CA LEU A 53 16.60 20.98 13.33
C LEU A 53 16.66 20.38 14.73
N LYS A 54 16.57 19.05 14.86
CA LYS A 54 16.67 18.39 16.17
C LYS A 54 18.05 18.64 16.80
N ALA A 55 19.13 18.48 16.04
CA ALA A 55 20.49 18.70 16.52
C ALA A 55 20.73 20.17 16.92
N VAL A 56 20.26 21.12 16.11
CA VAL A 56 20.33 22.56 16.42
C VAL A 56 19.52 22.88 17.68
N TRP A 57 18.30 22.33 17.79
CA TRP A 57 17.46 22.52 18.97
C TRP A 57 18.08 21.96 20.25
N ASP A 58 18.70 20.78 20.19
CA ASP A 58 19.38 20.17 21.34
C ASP A 58 20.54 21.03 21.87
N ILE A 59 21.18 21.81 20.99
CA ILE A 59 22.23 22.79 21.34
C ILE A 59 21.61 24.09 21.89
N CYS A 60 20.59 24.63 21.23
CA CYS A 60 20.04 25.94 21.58
C CYS A 60 19.17 25.93 22.84
N LYS A 61 18.53 24.79 23.18
CA LYS A 61 17.64 24.70 24.35
C LYS A 61 18.34 24.95 25.69
N SER A 62 19.64 24.66 25.77
CA SER A 62 20.45 24.89 26.98
C SER A 62 20.94 26.33 27.10
N LYS A 63 20.91 27.13 26.03
CA LYS A 63 21.36 28.52 26.05
C LYS A 63 20.28 29.44 26.64
N THR A 64 20.59 30.00 27.81
CA THR A 64 19.71 30.88 28.60
C THR A 64 20.00 32.38 28.42
N THR A 65 20.97 32.76 27.59
CA THR A 65 21.34 34.15 27.33
C THR A 65 21.66 34.32 25.84
N CYS A 66 21.29 35.46 25.25
CA CYS A 66 21.65 35.80 23.88
C CYS A 66 22.99 36.57 23.89
N GLU A 67 24.08 35.90 23.54
CA GLU A 67 25.45 36.44 23.59
C GLU A 67 25.61 37.66 22.64
N ARG A 68 26.11 38.80 23.14
CA ARG A 68 26.39 39.99 22.31
C ARG A 68 27.59 39.80 21.37
N GLY A 69 28.48 38.87 21.71
CA GLY A 69 29.83 38.78 21.15
C GLY A 69 30.74 39.77 21.86
N GLU A 70 31.93 39.34 22.29
CA GLU A 70 32.96 40.23 22.82
C GLU A 70 33.47 41.11 21.67
N GLU A 71 33.53 42.43 21.89
CA GLU A 71 34.26 43.34 21.01
C GLU A 71 35.74 42.95 21.09
N ALA A 72 36.42 42.86 19.95
CA ALA A 72 37.85 42.61 19.95
C ALA A 72 38.54 43.85 20.55
N ASP A 73 38.98 43.75 21.80
CA ASP A 73 39.82 44.78 22.41
C ASP A 73 41.09 44.98 21.56
N GLN A 74 41.37 46.26 21.31
CA GLN A 74 42.57 46.74 20.66
C GLN A 74 43.74 46.61 21.62
N ASP A 75 44.69 45.72 21.36
CA ASP A 75 46.00 45.76 22.01
C ASP A 75 47.09 46.05 20.97
N ASP A 76 47.51 47.30 20.98
CA ASP A 76 48.63 47.90 20.25
C ASP A 76 49.88 47.83 21.17
N LYS A 77 50.95 47.20 20.66
CA LYS A 77 52.39 47.33 21.03
C LYS A 77 52.87 47.04 22.47
N GLY A 78 53.92 46.23 22.54
CA GLY A 78 54.89 46.25 23.65
C GLY A 78 55.78 45.00 23.68
N SER A 79 57.03 45.15 23.26
CA SER A 79 58.07 44.13 23.14
C SER A 79 58.70 43.71 24.48
N ASP A 80 59.18 42.46 24.54
CA ASP A 80 60.58 42.06 24.85
C ASP A 80 60.65 40.67 25.51
N TYR A 81 61.47 39.79 24.92
CA TYR A 81 62.02 38.62 25.61
C TYR A 81 63.38 38.25 24.99
N GLU A 82 64.45 38.47 25.76
CA GLU A 82 65.80 37.90 25.61
C GLU A 82 65.82 36.51 26.32
N ASP A 83 66.17 35.43 25.60
CA ASP A 83 67.41 34.60 25.73
C ASP A 83 67.33 33.52 26.86
N TYR A 84 67.83 32.26 26.83
CA TYR A 84 68.83 31.52 26.05
C TYR A 84 68.58 29.97 26.17
N VAL A 85 68.80 29.27 25.04
CA VAL A 85 69.20 27.88 24.65
C VAL A 85 69.63 26.84 25.76
N GLN A 86 69.28 25.52 25.72
CA GLN A 86 69.97 24.32 25.13
C GLN A 86 69.34 23.03 25.75
N SER A 87 69.26 21.81 25.21
CA SER A 87 69.75 21.10 24.01
C SER A 87 69.16 19.66 23.94
N ALA A 88 68.64 19.24 22.76
CA ALA A 88 68.72 17.94 22.03
C ALA A 88 68.67 16.53 22.73
N PRO A 89 68.46 15.40 22.00
CA PRO A 89 67.66 15.12 20.78
C PRO A 89 66.81 13.81 20.84
N SER A 90 65.79 13.69 19.97
CA SER A 90 65.71 12.66 18.89
C SER A 90 64.29 12.15 18.49
N LYS A 91 64.01 12.32 17.19
CA LYS A 91 63.31 11.44 16.21
C LYS A 91 61.77 11.27 16.16
N GLN A 92 61.21 11.96 15.14
CA GLN A 92 60.30 11.49 14.06
C GLN A 92 58.85 11.07 14.37
N GLN A 93 57.88 11.95 14.07
CA GLN A 93 57.02 11.93 12.84
C GLN A 93 56.06 13.15 12.83
N PRO A 94 55.70 13.70 11.66
CA PRO A 94 55.17 15.07 11.55
C PRO A 94 53.64 15.13 11.74
N GLN A 95 53.18 15.80 12.79
CA GLN A 95 51.82 16.33 12.88
C GLN A 95 51.85 17.79 12.43
N THR A 96 51.32 18.04 11.23
CA THR A 96 50.98 19.41 10.81
C THR A 96 49.82 19.88 11.67
N THR A 97 50.11 20.67 12.70
CA THR A 97 49.10 21.39 13.46
C THR A 97 48.59 22.57 12.62
N ASP A 98 47.30 22.88 12.73
CA ASP A 98 46.58 23.94 11.99
C ASP A 98 47.15 25.36 12.16
N GLU A 99 48.26 25.52 12.88
CA GLU A 99 48.94 26.79 13.15
C GLU A 99 49.85 27.24 12.00
N ASP A 100 50.33 26.31 11.14
CA ASP A 100 51.26 26.61 10.03
C ASP A 100 50.56 27.10 8.73
N LEU A 101 49.22 27.17 8.69
CA LEU A 101 48.44 27.55 7.49
C LEU A 101 47.83 28.97 7.52
N GLY A 102 48.13 29.80 8.53
CA GLY A 102 47.71 31.20 8.55
C GLY A 102 46.19 31.44 8.53
N LEU A 103 45.38 30.46 8.92
CA LEU A 103 43.91 30.56 8.96
C LEU A 103 43.40 30.84 10.37
N VAL A 104 43.81 31.97 10.96
CA VAL A 104 43.11 32.50 12.14
C VAL A 104 41.73 32.98 11.69
N ARG A 105 40.70 32.12 11.80
CA ARG A 105 39.31 32.55 11.67
C ARG A 105 39.00 33.48 12.84
N LYS A 106 39.15 34.80 12.64
CA LYS A 106 38.66 35.82 13.59
C LYS A 106 37.24 35.43 14.00
N LYS A 107 37.03 35.14 15.30
CA LYS A 107 35.70 34.82 15.85
C LYS A 107 34.80 36.01 15.53
N LYS A 108 33.85 35.83 14.61
CA LYS A 108 32.84 36.86 14.35
C LYS A 108 31.95 36.94 15.60
N PRO A 109 31.70 38.13 16.16
CA PRO A 109 30.84 38.27 17.32
C PRO A 109 29.44 37.73 17.00
N HIS A 110 28.86 36.97 17.94
CA HIS A 110 27.52 36.39 17.81
C HIS A 110 26.46 37.44 17.49
N GLY A 111 26.68 38.71 17.84
CA GLY A 111 25.82 39.85 17.48
C GLY A 111 24.40 39.71 18.00
N GLY A 112 24.23 39.08 19.16
CA GLY A 112 22.97 38.95 19.88
C GLY A 112 22.63 40.19 20.71
N CYS A 113 21.45 40.23 21.32
CA CYS A 113 20.96 41.42 22.01
C CYS A 113 21.25 41.48 23.52
N GLY A 114 21.89 40.45 24.11
CA GLY A 114 22.21 40.39 25.55
C GLY A 114 21.05 39.98 26.47
N HIS A 115 19.84 39.78 25.93
CA HIS A 115 18.68 39.47 26.75
C HIS A 115 18.69 38.02 27.28
N LYS A 116 18.29 37.84 28.54
CA LYS A 116 18.02 36.51 29.13
C LYS A 116 16.92 35.82 28.34
N GLN A 117 17.15 34.55 28.03
CA GLN A 117 16.22 33.72 27.29
C GLN A 117 15.36 32.92 28.25
N PRO A 118 14.04 33.05 28.15
CA PRO A 118 13.12 32.34 29.01
C PRO A 118 12.94 30.89 28.55
N THR A 119 12.41 30.07 29.46
CA THR A 119 11.97 28.72 29.15
C THR A 119 10.53 28.75 28.62
N VAL A 120 10.29 28.14 27.46
CA VAL A 120 8.97 28.09 26.84
C VAL A 120 8.25 26.81 27.29
N ARG A 121 7.09 26.96 27.94
CA ARG A 121 6.22 25.84 28.35
C ARG A 121 4.93 25.85 27.53
N LYS A 122 4.43 24.65 27.23
CA LYS A 122 3.15 24.46 26.53
C LYS A 122 2.15 23.93 27.54
N GLU A 123 1.01 24.59 27.66
CA GLU A 123 -0.14 24.10 28.43
C GLU A 123 -1.39 24.19 27.56
N GLY A 124 -1.98 23.03 27.24
CA GLY A 124 -3.08 22.94 26.29
C GLY A 124 -2.74 23.56 24.94
N LEU A 125 -3.50 24.60 24.57
CA LEU A 125 -3.34 25.38 23.34
C LEU A 125 -2.54 26.68 23.51
N LYS A 126 -2.03 26.96 24.72
CA LYS A 126 -1.30 28.19 25.05
C LYS A 126 0.19 27.92 25.23
N LEU A 127 1.00 28.93 24.93
CA LEU A 127 2.43 28.96 25.24
C LEU A 127 2.69 29.97 26.35
N TYR A 128 3.55 29.59 27.29
CA TYR A 128 3.97 30.43 28.41
C TYR A 128 5.47 30.54 28.43
N VAL A 129 5.92 31.68 28.93
CA VAL A 129 7.31 32.07 29.00
C VAL A 129 7.65 32.28 30.47
N ASN A 130 8.65 31.57 30.96
CA ASN A 130 9.12 31.67 32.35
C ASN A 130 10.61 32.08 32.37
N TYR A 131 10.90 33.21 33.02
CA TYR A 131 12.25 33.70 33.25
C TYR A 131 12.74 33.20 34.62
N LYS A 132 13.84 32.44 34.64
CA LYS A 132 14.47 32.05 35.90
C LYS A 132 15.07 33.30 36.58
N SER A 133 14.66 33.57 37.82
CA SER A 133 15.36 34.52 38.69
C SER A 133 16.73 33.95 39.10
N ASN A 134 17.72 34.83 39.33
CA ASN A 134 18.99 34.41 39.92
C ASN A 134 18.73 33.92 41.34
N LYS A 135 19.45 32.88 41.76
CA LYS A 135 19.28 32.20 43.05
C LYS A 135 19.77 32.98 44.28
N ASP A 136 20.09 34.26 44.17
CA ASP A 136 20.79 35.03 45.23
C ASP A 136 20.01 36.27 45.74
N SER A 137 18.68 36.26 45.70
CA SER A 137 17.88 37.30 46.35
C SER A 137 16.68 36.68 47.08
N ASP A 138 16.71 36.75 48.42
CA ASP A 138 15.68 36.32 49.38
C ASP A 138 14.38 37.15 49.32
N GLU A 139 13.89 37.46 48.12
CA GLU A 139 12.55 38.02 47.93
C GLU A 139 11.65 36.99 47.24
N GLN A 140 10.44 36.83 47.78
CA GLN A 140 9.41 35.89 47.37
C GLN A 140 9.37 35.70 45.84
N SER A 141 9.59 34.46 45.41
CA SER A 141 9.58 34.03 44.02
C SER A 141 8.19 34.23 43.39
N GLN A 142 7.88 35.45 42.95
CA GLN A 142 6.75 35.69 42.06
C GLN A 142 7.00 34.92 40.76
N ASP A 143 6.10 33.98 40.47
CA ASP A 143 6.12 33.19 39.24
C ASP A 143 6.00 34.16 38.04
N THR A 144 7.11 34.47 37.36
CA THR A 144 7.19 35.44 36.24
C THR A 144 6.59 34.88 34.94
N ARG A 145 5.52 34.12 35.07
CA ARG A 145 4.90 33.35 34.01
C ARG A 145 4.04 34.26 33.14
N LYS A 146 4.57 34.66 31.98
CA LYS A 146 3.86 35.49 30.99
C LYS A 146 3.30 34.62 29.85
N PRO A 147 2.03 34.78 29.45
CA PRO A 147 1.50 34.13 28.25
C PRO A 147 2.14 34.75 27.01
N LEU A 148 2.47 33.91 26.02
CA LEU A 148 2.97 34.36 24.73
C LEU A 148 1.85 34.23 23.70
N THR A 149 1.34 35.36 23.22
CA THR A 149 0.19 35.37 22.30
C THR A 149 0.62 34.86 20.92
N PRO A 150 -0.29 34.27 20.12
CA PRO A 150 0.02 33.87 18.75
C PRO A 150 0.49 35.05 17.88
N GLY A 151 0.00 36.26 18.15
CA GLY A 151 0.43 37.48 17.48
C GLY A 151 1.89 37.82 17.74
N ASP A 152 2.33 37.76 19.00
CA ASP A 152 3.73 37.97 19.37
C ASP A 152 4.64 36.93 18.70
N VAL A 153 4.24 35.65 18.73
CA VAL A 153 4.98 34.57 18.06
C VAL A 153 5.09 34.80 16.56
N HIS A 154 4.01 35.22 15.89
CA HIS A 154 4.04 35.49 14.46
C HIS A 154 5.04 36.61 14.12
N GLN A 155 5.08 37.68 14.92
CA GLN A 155 6.05 38.77 14.72
C GLN A 155 7.50 38.32 14.96
N ILE A 156 7.77 37.50 15.98
CA ILE A 156 9.09 36.94 16.25
C ILE A 156 9.53 36.03 15.09
N LEU A 157 8.67 35.10 14.66
CA LEU A 157 9.01 34.15 13.59
C LEU A 157 9.24 34.86 12.24
N LYS A 158 8.55 35.97 11.98
CA LYS A 158 8.72 36.78 10.77
C LYS A 158 10.06 37.51 10.71
N LYS A 159 10.67 37.82 11.85
CA LYS A 159 11.96 38.52 11.96
C LYS A 159 13.18 37.61 11.76
N ILE A 160 13.00 36.29 11.65
CA ILE A 160 14.10 35.33 11.48
C ILE A 160 14.79 35.55 10.12
N SER A 161 16.13 35.58 10.11
CA SER A 161 16.89 35.77 8.87
C SER A 161 16.82 34.53 7.96
N PRO A 162 16.86 34.70 6.61
CA PRO A 162 16.87 33.55 5.68
C PRO A 162 18.05 32.59 5.89
N GLN A 163 19.18 33.10 6.39
CA GLN A 163 20.35 32.30 6.71
C GLN A 163 20.09 31.40 7.93
N ASP A 164 19.51 31.95 9.00
CA ASP A 164 19.13 31.19 10.20
C ASP A 164 18.08 30.11 9.87
N LEU A 165 17.17 30.37 8.93
CA LEU A 165 16.22 29.37 8.44
C LEU A 165 16.96 28.18 7.81
N LYS A 166 17.91 28.43 6.91
CA LYS A 166 18.70 27.37 6.26
C LYS A 166 19.54 26.58 7.27
N ASP A 167 20.12 27.28 8.24
CA ASP A 167 20.97 26.68 9.27
C ASP A 167 20.18 25.80 10.24
N MET A 168 18.94 26.18 10.56
CA MET A 168 17.99 25.33 11.29
C MET A 168 17.45 24.14 10.47
N GLY A 169 17.62 24.14 9.15
CA GLY A 169 17.02 23.14 8.26
C GLY A 169 15.55 23.44 7.92
N LEU A 170 15.18 24.71 7.86
CA LEU A 170 13.87 25.20 7.40
C LEU A 170 14.02 25.82 6.01
N ASN A 171 12.93 25.88 5.25
CA ASN A 171 12.93 26.41 3.90
C ASN A 171 12.20 27.77 3.87
N GLY A 172 12.88 28.80 3.37
CA GLY A 172 12.33 30.17 3.27
C GLY A 172 11.22 30.33 2.22
N GLU A 173 11.20 29.47 1.21
CA GLU A 173 10.27 29.55 0.06
C GLU A 173 9.00 28.73 0.28
N TYR A 174 9.12 27.51 0.81
CA TYR A 174 7.98 26.58 0.90
C TYR A 174 7.46 26.35 2.33
N ALA A 175 8.28 26.59 3.36
CA ALA A 175 7.96 26.20 4.73
C ALA A 175 8.47 27.23 5.74
N ARG A 176 8.07 28.49 5.54
CA ARG A 176 8.49 29.59 6.40
C ARG A 176 7.84 29.47 7.79
N PRO A 177 8.56 29.71 8.91
CA PRO A 177 8.05 29.42 10.26
C PRO A 177 6.83 30.26 10.66
N ASP A 178 6.74 31.50 10.19
CA ASP A 178 5.63 32.41 10.41
C ASP A 178 4.30 31.86 9.87
N TRP A 179 4.33 31.01 8.84
CA TRP A 179 3.15 30.36 8.26
C TRP A 179 2.59 29.23 9.13
N MET A 180 3.29 28.82 10.19
CA MET A 180 2.76 27.86 11.17
C MET A 180 1.70 28.50 12.08
N ILE A 181 1.60 29.84 12.08
CA ILE A 181 0.52 30.60 12.72
C ILE A 181 -0.52 30.95 11.67
N ILE A 182 -1.77 30.62 11.94
CA ILE A 182 -2.89 30.88 11.02
C ILE A 182 -3.35 32.32 11.21
N THR A 183 -3.18 33.14 10.20
CA THR A 183 -3.80 34.47 10.10
C THR A 183 -5.00 34.45 9.14
N ILE A 184 -4.88 33.67 8.07
CA ILE A 184 -5.92 33.45 7.07
C ILE A 184 -6.22 31.95 7.02
N LEU A 185 -7.46 31.58 7.34
CA LEU A 185 -7.92 30.19 7.32
C LEU A 185 -8.52 29.84 5.94
N PRO A 186 -7.98 28.85 5.21
CA PRO A 186 -8.58 28.41 3.95
C PRO A 186 -9.90 27.67 4.22
N VAL A 187 -10.93 28.01 3.44
CA VAL A 187 -12.24 27.32 3.50
C VAL A 187 -12.29 26.31 2.37
N PRO A 188 -12.42 25.01 2.65
CA PRO A 188 -12.50 24.00 1.61
C PRO A 188 -13.80 24.15 0.81
N PRO A 189 -13.79 23.82 -0.50
CA PRO A 189 -14.97 23.91 -1.35
C PRO A 189 -16.00 22.81 -1.04
N PRO A 190 -17.25 22.93 -1.50
CA PRO A 190 -18.32 21.96 -1.25
C PRO A 190 -17.98 20.48 -1.52
N PRO A 191 -17.17 20.09 -2.54
CA PRO A 191 -16.81 18.68 -2.76
C PRO A 191 -16.06 18.02 -1.58
N VAL A 192 -15.39 18.81 -0.73
CA VAL A 192 -14.71 18.31 0.47
C VAL A 192 -15.65 18.20 1.67
N ARG A 193 -16.74 18.98 1.66
CA ARG A 193 -17.75 19.11 2.71
C ARG A 193 -19.16 19.03 2.10
N PRO A 194 -19.56 17.86 1.57
CA PRO A 194 -20.78 17.72 0.80
C PRO A 194 -22.01 17.94 1.68
N SER A 195 -23.02 18.64 1.15
CA SER A 195 -24.33 18.73 1.78
C SER A 195 -25.22 17.60 1.28
N ILE A 196 -26.05 17.06 2.17
CA ILE A 196 -27.06 16.05 1.85
C ILE A 196 -28.40 16.77 1.89
N GLN A 197 -29.07 16.84 0.75
CA GLN A 197 -30.44 17.32 0.67
C GLN A 197 -31.38 16.13 0.94
N MET A 198 -32.22 16.23 1.97
CA MET A 198 -33.37 15.34 2.12
C MET A 198 -34.57 16.00 1.44
N ASP A 199 -35.45 15.18 0.86
CA ASP A 199 -36.55 15.64 0.01
C ASP A 199 -37.34 16.80 0.62
N GLY A 200 -37.41 17.91 -0.12
CA GLY A 200 -38.36 19.00 0.08
C GLY A 200 -37.92 20.19 0.94
N THR A 201 -37.31 20.01 2.12
CA THR A 201 -37.13 21.17 3.04
C THR A 201 -35.91 21.16 3.96
N SER A 202 -35.30 20.01 4.26
CA SER A 202 -34.19 19.95 5.22
C SER A 202 -32.85 19.64 4.55
N ARG A 203 -31.85 20.48 4.86
CA ARG A 203 -30.46 20.28 4.44
C ARG A 203 -29.65 19.74 5.61
N GLY A 204 -29.04 18.58 5.43
CA GLY A 204 -28.01 18.03 6.29
C GLY A 204 -26.65 18.51 5.82
N GLU A 205 -26.10 19.53 6.47
CA GLU A 205 -24.75 20.04 6.18
C GLU A 205 -23.67 19.14 6.82
N ASP A 206 -22.50 19.11 6.20
CA ASP A 206 -21.34 18.36 6.71
C ASP A 206 -20.82 18.92 8.06
N ASP A 207 -20.25 18.05 8.90
CA ASP A 207 -19.64 18.43 10.18
C ASP A 207 -18.61 19.57 10.06
N LEU A 208 -17.83 19.62 8.96
CA LEU A 208 -16.88 20.70 8.71
C LEU A 208 -17.58 22.03 8.46
N THR A 209 -18.73 22.02 7.76
CA THR A 209 -19.52 23.23 7.52
C THR A 209 -20.05 23.79 8.83
N HIS A 210 -20.57 22.93 9.72
CA HIS A 210 -21.01 23.36 11.05
C HIS A 210 -19.86 23.99 11.85
N LYS A 211 -18.68 23.36 11.85
CA LYS A 211 -17.54 23.88 12.60
C LYS A 211 -16.99 25.19 12.01
N LEU A 212 -17.00 25.34 10.69
CA LEU A 212 -16.62 26.60 10.03
C LEU A 212 -17.59 27.74 10.38
N ALA A 213 -18.88 27.45 10.50
CA ALA A 213 -19.86 28.44 10.97
C ALA A 213 -19.57 28.90 12.41
N ASP A 214 -19.18 27.97 13.30
CA ASP A 214 -18.78 28.33 14.68
C ASP A 214 -17.49 29.16 14.71
N ILE A 215 -16.50 28.82 13.86
CA ILE A 215 -15.27 29.62 13.71
C ILE A 215 -15.63 31.05 13.28
N LEU A 216 -16.52 31.20 12.29
CA LEU A 216 -16.92 32.51 11.80
C LEU A 216 -17.62 33.34 12.87
N LYS A 217 -18.53 32.73 13.65
CA LYS A 217 -19.21 33.39 14.77
C LYS A 217 -18.23 33.82 15.86
N ALA A 218 -17.32 32.95 16.27
CA ALA A 218 -16.29 33.28 17.25
C ALA A 218 -15.40 34.43 16.75
N ASN A 219 -15.05 34.41 15.47
CA ASN A 219 -14.21 35.44 14.84
C ASN A 219 -14.89 36.82 14.80
N GLN A 220 -16.18 36.86 14.45
CA GLN A 220 -16.98 38.09 14.47
C GLN A 220 -17.13 38.66 15.87
N ASN A 221 -17.32 37.80 16.88
CA ASN A 221 -17.39 38.23 18.28
C ASN A 221 -16.06 38.87 18.71
N VAL A 222 -14.91 38.22 18.48
CA VAL A 222 -13.60 38.81 18.81
C VAL A 222 -13.44 40.20 18.19
N LYS A 223 -13.77 40.34 16.90
CA LYS A 223 -13.69 41.63 16.18
C LYS A 223 -14.61 42.69 16.77
N ARG A 224 -15.84 42.32 17.17
CA ARG A 224 -16.81 43.24 17.78
C ARG A 224 -16.37 43.70 19.16
N TYR A 225 -15.99 42.77 20.04
CA TYR A 225 -15.57 43.08 21.40
C TYR A 225 -14.27 43.90 21.45
N GLU A 226 -13.38 43.69 20.48
CA GLU A 226 -12.18 44.52 20.31
C GLU A 226 -12.53 45.94 19.82
N ALA A 227 -13.45 46.08 18.86
CA ALA A 227 -13.86 47.38 18.33
C ALA A 227 -14.64 48.24 19.34
N GLU A 228 -15.45 47.60 20.19
CA GLU A 228 -16.23 48.24 21.25
C GLU A 228 -15.38 48.62 22.48
N GLY A 229 -14.10 48.21 22.54
CA GLY A 229 -13.19 48.58 23.62
C GLY A 229 -13.44 47.85 24.94
N HIS A 230 -13.91 46.60 24.91
CA HIS A 230 -14.14 45.81 26.12
C HIS A 230 -12.85 45.49 26.89
N PRO A 231 -12.92 45.17 28.19
CA PRO A 231 -11.76 44.81 28.99
C PRO A 231 -10.95 43.66 28.37
N ALA A 232 -9.62 43.77 28.42
CA ALA A 232 -8.70 42.83 27.78
C ALA A 232 -8.90 41.35 28.23
N HIS A 233 -9.33 41.13 29.48
CA HIS A 233 -9.61 39.78 29.97
C HIS A 233 -10.76 39.11 29.19
N VAL A 234 -11.82 39.86 28.84
CA VAL A 234 -12.99 39.35 28.10
C VAL A 234 -12.59 39.02 26.66
N VAL A 235 -11.80 39.90 26.04
CA VAL A 235 -11.29 39.68 24.68
C VAL A 235 -10.41 38.42 24.63
N ASN A 236 -9.58 38.18 25.64
CA ASN A 236 -8.74 36.99 25.75
C ASN A 236 -9.55 35.68 25.88
N GLU A 237 -10.73 35.72 26.49
CA GLU A 237 -11.63 34.55 26.57
C GLU A 237 -12.22 34.22 25.19
N PHE A 238 -12.68 35.22 24.45
CA PHE A 238 -13.17 35.02 23.09
C PHE A 238 -12.04 34.61 22.12
N GLU A 239 -10.81 35.11 22.31
CA GLU A 239 -9.64 34.65 21.57
C GLU A 239 -9.34 33.17 21.85
N ALA A 240 -9.38 32.76 23.12
CA ALA A 240 -9.19 31.36 23.50
C ALA A 240 -10.27 30.45 22.90
N LEU A 241 -11.52 30.92 22.81
CA LEU A 241 -12.62 30.22 22.15
C LEU A 241 -12.37 30.07 20.64
N LEU A 242 -11.94 31.15 19.95
CA LEU A 242 -11.58 31.08 18.53
C LEU A 242 -10.43 30.08 18.28
N GLN A 243 -9.41 30.10 19.13
CA GLN A 243 -8.30 29.15 19.12
C GLN A 243 -8.79 27.70 19.30
N PHE A 244 -9.75 27.46 20.18
CA PHE A 244 -10.36 26.15 20.39
C PHE A 244 -11.14 25.66 19.18
N HIS A 245 -11.96 26.52 18.55
CA HIS A 245 -12.72 26.13 17.35
C HIS A 245 -11.81 25.83 16.16
N CYS A 246 -10.78 26.63 15.93
CA CYS A 246 -9.79 26.36 14.87
C CYS A 246 -8.99 25.09 15.16
N ALA A 247 -8.65 24.83 16.42
CA ALA A 247 -7.95 23.64 16.85
C ALA A 247 -8.76 22.36 16.58
N THR A 248 -9.98 22.31 17.09
CA THR A 248 -10.89 21.16 16.99
C THR A 248 -11.39 20.91 15.56
N TYR A 249 -11.39 21.94 14.70
CA TYR A 249 -11.64 21.78 13.25
C TYR A 249 -10.56 20.92 12.57
N MET A 250 -9.29 21.15 12.90
CA MET A 250 -8.17 20.36 12.37
C MET A 250 -8.05 19.00 13.06
N ASP A 251 -8.15 18.98 14.39
CA ASP A 251 -7.98 17.80 15.23
C ASP A 251 -8.86 17.86 16.47
N ASN A 252 -9.87 16.99 16.55
CA ASN A 252 -10.83 16.95 17.65
C ASN A 252 -10.47 15.91 18.74
N GLU A 253 -9.43 15.10 18.53
CA GLU A 253 -9.02 14.03 19.46
C GLU A 253 -7.80 14.44 20.30
N MET A 254 -7.68 15.73 20.61
CA MET A 254 -6.55 16.27 21.34
C MET A 254 -6.58 15.88 22.82
N ALA A 255 -5.45 15.39 23.35
CA ALA A 255 -5.32 15.07 24.77
C ALA A 255 -5.40 16.33 25.65
N GLY A 256 -6.20 16.27 26.71
CA GLY A 256 -6.32 17.36 27.70
C GLY A 256 -7.16 18.56 27.24
N GLN A 257 -7.96 18.42 26.19
CA GLN A 257 -8.95 19.41 25.75
C GLN A 257 -10.32 18.74 25.61
N PRO A 258 -11.43 19.45 25.89
CA PRO A 258 -12.76 18.90 25.67
C PRO A 258 -13.02 18.69 24.17
N GLN A 259 -13.74 17.62 23.83
CA GLN A 259 -14.11 17.35 22.44
C GLN A 259 -15.23 18.26 21.99
N ALA A 260 -15.16 18.77 20.76
CA ALA A 260 -16.27 19.47 20.14
C ALA A 260 -17.35 18.46 19.73
N LEU A 261 -18.52 18.59 20.33
CA LEU A 261 -19.69 17.74 20.08
C LEU A 261 -20.68 18.46 19.16
N GLN A 262 -21.40 17.68 18.37
CA GLN A 262 -22.59 18.13 17.65
C GLN A 262 -23.75 18.30 18.64
N LYS A 263 -24.84 18.95 18.21
CA LYS A 263 -26.09 19.08 19.01
C LYS A 263 -26.65 17.75 19.52
N SER A 264 -26.34 16.64 18.83
CA SER A 264 -26.72 15.27 19.20
C SER A 264 -25.82 14.63 20.25
N GLY A 265 -24.75 15.29 20.69
CA GLY A 265 -23.74 14.71 21.60
C GLY A 265 -22.67 13.87 20.91
N ARG A 266 -22.76 13.63 19.59
CA ARG A 266 -21.72 12.93 18.80
C ARG A 266 -20.49 13.83 18.61
N PRO A 267 -19.25 13.34 18.77
CA PRO A 267 -18.05 14.09 18.40
C PRO A 267 -18.03 14.46 16.91
N LEU A 268 -17.64 15.69 16.59
CA LEU A 268 -17.50 16.14 15.21
C LEU A 268 -16.30 15.49 14.52
N LYS A 269 -16.47 15.07 13.26
CA LYS A 269 -15.38 14.51 12.44
C LYS A 269 -14.46 15.60 11.88
N SER A 270 -13.35 15.84 12.57
CA SER A 270 -12.25 16.72 12.13
C SER A 270 -11.55 16.25 10.86
N ILE A 271 -10.77 17.14 10.22
CA ILE A 271 -9.99 16.82 9.02
C ILE A 271 -9.01 15.67 9.29
N ARG A 272 -8.30 15.70 10.43
CA ARG A 272 -7.34 14.64 10.80
C ARG A 272 -8.03 13.28 10.94
N ALA A 273 -9.20 13.24 11.57
CA ALA A 273 -9.98 12.01 11.76
C ALA A 273 -10.46 11.41 10.41
N ARG A 274 -10.74 12.24 9.40
CA ARG A 274 -11.10 11.77 8.05
C ARG A 274 -9.92 11.11 7.32
N LEU A 275 -8.69 11.53 7.62
CA LEU A 275 -7.49 11.01 6.96
C LEU A 275 -6.94 9.75 7.64
N LYS A 276 -6.99 9.70 8.97
CA LYS A 276 -6.45 8.60 9.78
C LYS A 276 -7.46 7.46 9.93
N GLY A 277 -6.96 6.26 10.24
CA GLY A 277 -7.78 5.11 10.63
C GLY A 277 -7.90 4.05 9.53
N LYS A 278 -8.56 2.93 9.86
CA LYS A 278 -8.80 1.83 8.90
C LYS A 278 -9.75 2.25 7.79
N GLU A 279 -10.81 2.97 8.15
CA GLU A 279 -11.80 3.56 7.25
C GLU A 279 -11.46 4.99 6.81
N GLY A 280 -10.30 5.52 7.23
CA GLY A 280 -9.83 6.84 6.83
C GLY A 280 -9.45 6.87 5.35
N ARG A 281 -9.44 8.07 4.74
CA ARG A 281 -9.21 8.25 3.30
C ARG A 281 -7.94 7.57 2.78
N LEU A 282 -6.84 7.62 3.54
CA LEU A 282 -5.57 7.02 3.11
C LEU A 282 -5.68 5.50 2.94
N ARG A 283 -6.22 4.79 3.94
CA ARG A 283 -6.28 3.33 3.91
C ARG A 283 -7.54 2.80 3.20
N GLY A 284 -8.68 3.42 3.44
CA GLY A 284 -9.99 2.94 2.98
C GLY A 284 -10.46 3.48 1.63
N ASN A 285 -9.77 4.46 1.03
CA ASN A 285 -10.13 4.96 -0.30
C ASN A 285 -8.97 4.97 -1.29
N LEU A 286 -7.72 5.18 -0.83
CA LEU A 286 -6.54 5.19 -1.69
C LEU A 286 -5.87 3.81 -1.76
N MET A 287 -5.59 3.18 -0.61
CA MET A 287 -4.92 1.87 -0.59
C MET A 287 -5.86 0.69 -0.89
N GLY A 288 -7.11 0.75 -0.39
CA GLY A 288 -8.15 -0.22 -0.72
C GLY A 288 -9.40 0.52 -1.11
N LYS A 289 -9.94 0.27 -2.31
CA LYS A 289 -11.18 0.88 -2.80
C LYS A 289 -12.13 -0.22 -3.24
N ARG A 290 -13.43 0.05 -3.16
CA ARG A 290 -14.41 -0.75 -3.91
C ARG A 290 -14.18 -0.52 -5.40
N VAL A 291 -14.22 -1.61 -6.16
CA VAL A 291 -13.91 -1.61 -7.59
C VAL A 291 -15.12 -2.10 -8.37
N ASP A 292 -15.35 -1.48 -9.52
CA ASP A 292 -16.32 -1.94 -10.50
C ASP A 292 -15.81 -3.17 -11.26
N PHE A 293 -16.63 -3.76 -12.13
CA PHE A 293 -16.29 -4.94 -12.95
C PHE A 293 -15.77 -6.13 -12.14
N SER A 294 -16.37 -6.34 -10.97
CA SER A 294 -16.08 -7.46 -10.09
C SER A 294 -17.36 -8.19 -9.67
N ALA A 295 -17.21 -9.46 -9.33
CA ALA A 295 -18.29 -10.28 -8.80
C ALA A 295 -17.77 -11.19 -7.69
N ARG A 296 -18.70 -11.66 -6.84
CA ARG A 296 -18.44 -12.54 -5.71
C ARG A 296 -19.56 -13.55 -5.61
N THR A 297 -19.22 -14.83 -5.48
CA THR A 297 -20.18 -15.90 -5.17
C THR A 297 -19.45 -17.07 -4.51
N VAL A 298 -20.21 -18.04 -4.03
CA VAL A 298 -19.74 -19.29 -3.43
C VAL A 298 -18.98 -20.12 -4.46
N ILE A 299 -17.92 -20.81 -4.03
CA ILE A 299 -17.14 -21.72 -4.87
C ILE A 299 -17.58 -23.18 -4.75
N THR A 300 -17.32 -23.96 -5.81
CA THR A 300 -17.56 -25.40 -5.86
C THR A 300 -16.45 -26.08 -6.65
N GLY A 301 -16.07 -27.30 -6.27
CA GLY A 301 -15.08 -28.09 -7.02
C GLY A 301 -15.71 -28.72 -8.27
N ASP A 302 -15.01 -28.65 -9.40
CA ASP A 302 -15.40 -29.35 -10.62
C ASP A 302 -14.16 -30.06 -11.22
N PRO A 303 -14.16 -31.39 -11.35
CA PRO A 303 -13.02 -32.13 -11.90
C PRO A 303 -12.93 -32.05 -13.44
N ASN A 304 -13.98 -31.58 -14.14
CA ASN A 304 -14.03 -31.58 -15.61
C ASN A 304 -13.54 -30.28 -16.26
N ILE A 305 -13.00 -29.35 -15.47
CA ILE A 305 -12.43 -28.09 -15.94
C ILE A 305 -10.92 -28.11 -15.80
N SER A 306 -10.24 -27.47 -16.74
CA SER A 306 -8.79 -27.35 -16.67
C SER A 306 -8.38 -26.49 -15.48
N VAL A 307 -7.14 -26.64 -15.04
CA VAL A 307 -6.55 -25.93 -13.89
C VAL A 307 -6.55 -24.42 -14.11
N ASP A 308 -6.40 -23.95 -15.34
CA ASP A 308 -6.44 -22.53 -15.67
C ASP A 308 -7.86 -22.00 -15.96
N GLN A 309 -8.89 -22.83 -15.87
CA GLN A 309 -10.28 -22.45 -16.11
C GLN A 309 -11.06 -22.23 -14.82
N VAL A 310 -12.00 -21.29 -14.88
CA VAL A 310 -13.00 -21.07 -13.84
C VAL A 310 -14.40 -21.03 -14.45
N GLY A 311 -15.29 -21.84 -13.87
CA GLY A 311 -16.70 -21.86 -14.21
C GLY A 311 -17.38 -20.59 -13.72
N VAL A 312 -17.90 -19.77 -14.64
CA VAL A 312 -18.60 -18.52 -14.32
C VAL A 312 -20.10 -18.69 -14.60
N PRO A 313 -20.97 -18.42 -13.61
CA PRO A 313 -22.42 -18.39 -13.80
C PRO A 313 -22.87 -17.48 -14.94
N LYS A 314 -23.83 -17.96 -15.75
CA LYS A 314 -24.45 -17.16 -16.83
C LYS A 314 -24.99 -15.80 -16.34
N SER A 315 -25.53 -15.74 -15.12
CA SER A 315 -26.03 -14.49 -14.51
C SER A 315 -24.93 -13.46 -14.29
N ILE A 316 -23.73 -13.90 -13.92
CA ILE A 316 -22.55 -13.04 -13.74
C ILE A 316 -21.97 -12.64 -15.10
N ALA A 317 -21.84 -13.61 -16.02
CA ALA A 317 -21.32 -13.37 -17.37
C ALA A 317 -22.16 -12.38 -18.19
N GLN A 318 -23.49 -12.39 -18.01
CA GLN A 318 -24.41 -11.41 -18.60
C GLN A 318 -24.28 -10.02 -17.96
N ASN A 319 -23.88 -9.94 -16.69
CA ASN A 319 -23.81 -8.66 -16.01
C ASN A 319 -22.48 -7.93 -16.28
N LEU A 320 -21.37 -8.67 -16.24
CA LEU A 320 -20.03 -8.14 -16.44
C LEU A 320 -19.71 -8.01 -17.92
N THR A 321 -19.05 -6.92 -18.28
CA THR A 321 -18.73 -6.61 -19.67
C THR A 321 -17.24 -6.42 -19.90
N PHE A 322 -16.83 -6.62 -21.15
CA PHE A 322 -15.52 -6.29 -21.67
C PHE A 322 -15.68 -5.31 -22.84
N PRO A 323 -15.04 -4.13 -22.81
CA PRO A 323 -15.12 -3.15 -23.89
C PRO A 323 -14.19 -3.58 -25.03
N GLU A 324 -14.78 -4.11 -26.09
CA GLU A 324 -14.05 -4.51 -27.29
C GLU A 324 -14.15 -3.43 -28.37
N LEU A 325 -13.03 -3.12 -29.01
CA LEU A 325 -12.98 -2.15 -30.10
C LEU A 325 -13.45 -2.82 -31.40
N VAL A 326 -14.31 -2.13 -32.15
CA VAL A 326 -14.80 -2.59 -33.44
C VAL A 326 -13.71 -2.43 -34.48
N THR A 327 -13.23 -3.57 -34.97
CA THR A 327 -12.21 -3.72 -36.00
C THR A 327 -12.83 -4.44 -37.22
N PRO A 328 -12.16 -4.41 -38.39
CA PRO A 328 -12.63 -5.16 -39.55
C PRO A 328 -12.75 -6.68 -39.29
N PHE A 329 -12.02 -7.22 -38.31
CA PHE A 329 -11.99 -8.65 -38.02
C PHE A 329 -13.17 -9.14 -37.17
N ASN A 330 -13.72 -8.28 -36.31
CA ASN A 330 -14.75 -8.65 -35.33
C ASN A 330 -16.09 -7.95 -35.55
N ILE A 331 -16.23 -7.10 -36.57
CA ILE A 331 -17.44 -6.31 -36.82
C ILE A 331 -18.69 -7.20 -36.95
N ASP A 332 -18.63 -8.29 -37.70
CA ASP A 332 -19.76 -9.20 -37.90
C ASP A 332 -20.15 -9.92 -36.61
N LEU A 333 -19.14 -10.36 -35.84
CA LEU A 333 -19.34 -11.00 -34.54
C LEU A 333 -19.99 -10.02 -33.56
N LEU A 334 -19.45 -8.80 -33.44
CA LEU A 334 -19.96 -7.78 -32.54
C LEU A 334 -21.37 -7.32 -32.93
N GLN A 335 -21.65 -7.24 -34.23
CA GLN A 335 -22.98 -6.90 -34.74
C GLN A 335 -24.01 -7.96 -34.28
N GLY A 336 -23.69 -9.25 -34.40
CA GLY A 336 -24.53 -10.33 -33.87
C GLY A 336 -24.75 -10.27 -32.35
N LEU A 337 -23.73 -9.88 -31.57
CA LEU A 337 -23.86 -9.70 -30.12
C LEU A 337 -24.76 -8.51 -29.75
N VAL A 338 -24.69 -7.42 -30.52
CA VAL A 338 -25.53 -6.23 -30.34
C VAL A 338 -26.99 -6.55 -30.69
N GLU A 339 -27.22 -7.35 -31.74
CA GLU A 339 -28.56 -7.82 -32.14
C GLU A 339 -29.19 -8.74 -31.09
N ASN A 340 -28.41 -9.61 -30.45
CA ASN A 340 -28.85 -10.43 -29.32
C ASN A 340 -29.24 -9.58 -28.09
N GLY A 341 -28.62 -8.41 -27.93
CA GLY A 341 -28.87 -7.48 -26.84
C GLY A 341 -28.40 -7.97 -25.46
N PRO A 342 -28.87 -7.33 -24.37
CA PRO A 342 -28.36 -7.57 -23.01
C PRO A 342 -28.98 -8.78 -22.29
N SER A 343 -30.12 -9.30 -22.76
CA SER A 343 -30.87 -10.35 -22.06
C SER A 343 -30.41 -11.76 -22.43
N VAL A 344 -29.84 -11.93 -23.62
CA VAL A 344 -29.37 -13.22 -24.14
C VAL A 344 -27.85 -13.27 -24.06
N HIS A 345 -27.30 -14.42 -23.68
CA HIS A 345 -25.85 -14.67 -23.76
C HIS A 345 -25.60 -15.74 -24.82
N PRO A 346 -24.65 -15.53 -25.74
CA PRO A 346 -23.76 -14.36 -25.88
C PRO A 346 -24.46 -13.08 -26.37
N GLY A 347 -24.10 -11.91 -25.81
CA GLY A 347 -24.74 -10.62 -26.13
C GLY A 347 -23.92 -9.41 -25.70
N ALA A 348 -24.51 -8.22 -25.71
CA ALA A 348 -23.87 -6.96 -25.32
C ALA A 348 -24.82 -6.00 -24.59
N LYS A 349 -24.25 -5.09 -23.78
CA LYS A 349 -25.04 -4.11 -23.01
C LYS A 349 -24.99 -2.70 -23.56
N TYR A 350 -23.82 -2.24 -23.96
CA TYR A 350 -23.61 -0.86 -24.37
C TYR A 350 -22.79 -0.77 -25.65
N VAL A 351 -23.08 0.26 -26.43
CA VAL A 351 -22.25 0.68 -27.58
C VAL A 351 -21.80 2.11 -27.33
N ILE A 352 -20.49 2.35 -27.41
CA ILE A 352 -19.88 3.66 -27.24
C ILE A 352 -19.38 4.13 -28.60
N ARG A 353 -19.90 5.27 -29.06
CA ARG A 353 -19.48 5.92 -30.30
C ARG A 353 -18.14 6.63 -30.13
N ASP A 354 -17.52 7.04 -31.23
CA ASP A 354 -16.28 7.85 -31.21
C ASP A 354 -16.47 9.21 -30.51
N THR A 355 -17.70 9.73 -30.48
CA THR A 355 -18.08 10.94 -29.75
C THR A 355 -18.04 10.77 -28.22
N GLY A 356 -17.94 9.53 -27.73
CA GLY A 356 -18.05 9.18 -26.31
C GLY A 356 -19.50 8.99 -25.84
N GLU A 357 -20.48 9.13 -26.73
CA GLU A 357 -21.89 8.85 -26.41
C GLU A 357 -22.09 7.35 -26.18
N ARG A 358 -22.67 6.99 -25.03
CA ARG A 358 -22.95 5.62 -24.63
C ARG A 358 -24.44 5.30 -24.86
N ILE A 359 -24.70 4.37 -25.78
CA ILE A 359 -26.03 3.86 -26.10
C ILE A 359 -26.31 2.64 -25.24
N ASP A 360 -27.41 2.67 -24.49
CA ASP A 360 -27.90 1.52 -23.73
C ASP A 360 -28.78 0.63 -24.61
N LEU A 361 -28.34 -0.63 -24.80
CA LEU A 361 -29.07 -1.61 -25.60
C LEU A 361 -30.33 -2.13 -24.91
N LYS A 362 -30.51 -1.91 -23.60
CA LYS A 362 -31.73 -2.29 -22.89
C LYS A 362 -32.95 -1.48 -23.34
N HIS A 363 -32.75 -0.21 -23.66
CA HIS A 363 -33.83 0.69 -24.09
C HIS A 363 -33.95 0.80 -25.61
N THR A 364 -32.93 0.32 -26.33
CA THR A 364 -32.84 0.42 -27.81
C THR A 364 -33.13 -0.92 -28.50
N SER A 365 -33.08 -2.04 -27.76
CA SER A 365 -33.39 -3.37 -28.30
C SER A 365 -34.86 -3.45 -28.71
N GLY A 366 -35.11 -3.54 -30.03
CA GLY A 366 -36.45 -3.59 -30.61
C GLY A 366 -36.88 -2.36 -31.44
N MET A 367 -36.08 -1.29 -31.51
CA MET A 367 -36.33 -0.21 -32.48
C MET A 367 -36.03 -0.68 -33.91
N SER A 368 -37.01 -0.50 -34.81
CA SER A 368 -36.86 -0.76 -36.25
C SER A 368 -35.72 0.09 -36.83
N GLY A 369 -34.59 -0.55 -37.11
CA GLY A 369 -33.39 0.09 -37.65
C GLY A 369 -32.08 -0.50 -37.15
N GLY A 370 -32.06 -1.07 -35.93
CA GLY A 370 -30.84 -1.63 -35.31
C GLY A 370 -29.70 -0.62 -35.14
N VAL A 371 -28.74 -0.90 -34.27
CA VAL A 371 -27.49 -0.12 -34.23
C VAL A 371 -26.53 -0.77 -35.20
N ARG A 372 -26.20 -0.08 -36.31
CA ARG A 372 -25.13 -0.50 -37.22
C ARG A 372 -23.79 -0.03 -36.68
N LEU A 373 -22.89 -0.96 -36.41
CA LEU A 373 -21.56 -0.67 -35.90
C LEU A 373 -20.68 0.00 -36.96
N GLN A 374 -19.81 0.90 -36.53
CA GLN A 374 -18.76 1.52 -37.35
C GLN A 374 -17.39 1.18 -36.75
N LEU A 375 -16.36 1.18 -37.61
CA LEU A 375 -14.98 0.95 -37.19
C LEU A 375 -14.54 2.05 -36.21
N GLY A 376 -13.90 1.66 -35.11
CA GLY A 376 -13.45 2.59 -34.06
C GLY A 376 -14.36 2.66 -32.84
N TRP A 377 -15.64 2.29 -32.98
CA TRP A 377 -16.58 2.24 -31.85
C TRP A 377 -16.17 1.17 -30.84
N LYS A 378 -16.70 1.25 -29.62
CA LYS A 378 -16.49 0.23 -28.58
C LYS A 378 -17.80 -0.44 -28.22
N VAL A 379 -17.80 -1.77 -28.16
CA VAL A 379 -18.94 -2.57 -27.74
C VAL A 379 -18.61 -3.20 -26.39
N GLU A 380 -19.41 -2.89 -25.37
CA GLU A 380 -19.34 -3.57 -24.07
C GLU A 380 -20.12 -4.88 -24.15
N ARG A 381 -19.46 -5.92 -24.65
CA ARG A 381 -20.03 -7.28 -24.76
C ARG A 381 -19.99 -8.00 -23.42
N HIS A 382 -20.85 -9.01 -23.27
CA HIS A 382 -20.81 -9.95 -22.16
C HIS A 382 -19.47 -10.70 -22.10
N LEU A 383 -19.14 -11.22 -20.92
CA LEU A 383 -18.01 -12.11 -20.72
C LEU A 383 -18.27 -13.44 -21.43
N ASN A 384 -17.33 -13.91 -22.24
CA ASN A 384 -17.44 -15.13 -23.03
C ASN A 384 -16.38 -16.16 -22.62
N ASP A 385 -16.54 -17.39 -23.12
CA ASP A 385 -15.56 -18.46 -22.93
C ASP A 385 -14.18 -18.05 -23.44
N GLY A 386 -13.15 -18.36 -22.66
CA GLY A 386 -11.76 -18.03 -22.96
C GLY A 386 -11.34 -16.60 -22.60
N ASP A 387 -12.24 -15.74 -22.12
CA ASP A 387 -11.84 -14.45 -21.57
C ASP A 387 -11.00 -14.63 -20.31
N ILE A 388 -10.05 -13.72 -20.10
CA ILE A 388 -9.08 -13.82 -19.01
C ILE A 388 -9.54 -12.91 -17.88
N ILE A 389 -9.51 -13.43 -16.65
CA ILE A 389 -9.94 -12.75 -15.43
C ILE A 389 -8.95 -13.00 -14.31
N ILE A 390 -8.96 -12.15 -13.29
CA ILE A 390 -8.24 -12.42 -12.03
C ILE A 390 -9.24 -12.99 -11.03
N PHE A 391 -8.85 -14.07 -10.37
CA PHE A 391 -9.63 -14.70 -9.33
C PHE A 391 -8.87 -14.68 -8.01
N ASN A 392 -9.54 -14.31 -6.91
CA ASN A 392 -8.93 -14.18 -5.60
C ASN A 392 -9.77 -14.73 -4.44
N ARG A 393 -9.07 -15.21 -3.41
CA ARG A 393 -9.64 -15.51 -2.09
C ARG A 393 -9.09 -14.54 -1.05
N GLN A 394 -9.98 -14.02 -0.19
CA GLN A 394 -9.61 -13.19 0.95
C GLN A 394 -9.47 -14.08 2.20
N PRO A 395 -8.44 -13.87 3.06
CA PRO A 395 -7.37 -12.89 2.96
C PRO A 395 -6.27 -13.30 1.95
N SER A 396 -5.82 -12.34 1.12
CA SER A 396 -4.79 -12.59 0.11
C SER A 396 -3.39 -12.38 0.71
N LEU A 397 -2.84 -13.43 1.33
CA LEU A 397 -1.53 -13.39 2.00
C LEU A 397 -0.36 -13.73 1.06
N HIS A 398 -0.62 -14.53 0.03
CA HIS A 398 0.37 -15.00 -0.92
C HIS A 398 0.10 -14.44 -2.32
N LYS A 399 1.14 -14.32 -3.15
CA LYS A 399 0.98 -13.93 -4.56
C LYS A 399 -0.05 -14.81 -5.28
N MET A 400 -0.01 -16.11 -5.01
CA MET A 400 -0.89 -17.14 -5.60
C MET A 400 -2.33 -17.08 -5.05
N SER A 401 -2.61 -16.24 -4.04
CA SER A 401 -3.99 -15.95 -3.63
C SER A 401 -4.72 -15.06 -4.66
N MET A 402 -4.02 -14.56 -5.68
CA MET A 402 -4.56 -13.85 -6.84
C MET A 402 -3.91 -14.39 -8.12
N MET A 403 -4.67 -15.10 -8.94
CA MET A 403 -4.17 -15.70 -10.19
C MET A 403 -5.13 -15.46 -11.35
N GLY A 404 -4.59 -15.47 -12.56
CA GLY A 404 -5.33 -15.37 -13.80
C GLY A 404 -5.97 -16.70 -14.19
N HIS A 405 -7.25 -16.67 -14.57
CA HIS A 405 -8.01 -17.80 -15.07
C HIS A 405 -8.70 -17.45 -16.39
N ARG A 406 -9.00 -18.47 -17.19
CA ARG A 406 -9.88 -18.41 -18.35
C ARG A 406 -11.31 -18.69 -17.93
N VAL A 407 -12.23 -17.90 -18.44
CA VAL A 407 -13.66 -18.05 -18.18
C VAL A 407 -14.19 -19.25 -18.95
N ARG A 408 -15.04 -20.03 -18.28
CA ARG A 408 -15.94 -20.99 -18.91
C ARG A 408 -17.35 -20.75 -18.38
N VAL A 409 -18.26 -20.29 -19.22
CA VAL A 409 -19.63 -19.95 -18.83
C VAL A 409 -20.40 -21.23 -18.59
N MET A 410 -20.98 -21.34 -17.40
CA MET A 410 -21.69 -22.53 -16.94
C MET A 410 -23.07 -22.17 -16.36
N PRO A 411 -24.00 -23.13 -16.35
CA PRO A 411 -25.27 -22.97 -15.63
C PRO A 411 -25.04 -22.89 -14.12
N TYR A 412 -26.11 -22.62 -13.38
CA TYR A 412 -26.12 -22.43 -11.91
C TYR A 412 -25.41 -21.15 -11.46
N SER A 413 -25.24 -20.99 -10.14
CA SER A 413 -24.92 -19.70 -9.50
C SER A 413 -23.59 -19.68 -8.73
N THR A 414 -22.81 -20.77 -8.77
CA THR A 414 -21.52 -20.88 -8.06
C THR A 414 -20.35 -20.77 -9.01
N PHE A 415 -19.21 -20.26 -8.52
CA PHE A 415 -17.95 -20.35 -9.24
C PHE A 415 -17.41 -21.77 -9.16
N ARG A 416 -16.92 -22.32 -10.27
CA ARG A 416 -16.34 -23.67 -10.29
C ARG A 416 -14.84 -23.61 -10.55
N LEU A 417 -14.05 -24.32 -9.75
CA LEU A 417 -12.60 -24.41 -9.95
C LEU A 417 -12.11 -25.86 -9.85
N ASN A 418 -10.99 -26.11 -10.52
CA ASN A 418 -10.30 -27.38 -10.44
C ASN A 418 -9.75 -27.61 -9.02
N LEU A 419 -9.83 -28.85 -8.55
CA LEU A 419 -9.42 -29.28 -7.22
C LEU A 419 -7.93 -29.03 -6.94
N SER A 420 -7.05 -29.15 -7.94
CA SER A 420 -5.61 -28.90 -7.82
C SER A 420 -5.27 -27.44 -7.47
N VAL A 421 -6.18 -26.49 -7.74
CA VAL A 421 -6.02 -25.05 -7.48
C VAL A 421 -6.55 -24.64 -6.10
N THR A 422 -7.23 -25.52 -5.37
CA THR A 422 -7.73 -25.23 -4.02
C THR A 422 -6.60 -24.91 -3.03
N THR A 423 -5.45 -25.58 -3.19
CA THR A 423 -4.28 -25.44 -2.29
C THR A 423 -3.69 -24.03 -2.30
N PRO A 424 -3.33 -23.41 -3.45
CA PRO A 424 -2.79 -22.04 -3.46
C PRO A 424 -3.78 -20.97 -2.95
N TYR A 425 -5.09 -21.19 -3.12
CA TYR A 425 -6.11 -20.30 -2.55
C TYR A 425 -6.39 -20.57 -1.07
N ASN A 426 -5.89 -21.70 -0.54
CA ASN A 426 -6.25 -22.22 0.78
C ASN A 426 -7.78 -22.29 0.96
N ALA A 427 -8.47 -22.72 -0.08
CA ALA A 427 -9.92 -22.72 -0.18
C ALA A 427 -10.48 -24.11 0.07
N ASP A 428 -11.66 -24.16 0.68
CA ASP A 428 -12.50 -25.35 0.80
C ASP A 428 -13.89 -25.06 0.19
N PHE A 429 -14.81 -26.02 0.29
CA PHE A 429 -16.13 -25.95 -0.35
C PHE A 429 -17.27 -26.00 0.67
N ASP A 430 -17.05 -25.49 1.89
CA ASP A 430 -18.03 -25.50 2.98
C ASP A 430 -18.92 -24.23 3.04
N GLY A 431 -18.76 -23.32 2.08
CA GLY A 431 -19.43 -22.02 2.04
C GLY A 431 -18.51 -20.86 1.67
N ASP A 432 -17.23 -21.14 1.43
CA ASP A 432 -16.23 -20.18 0.95
C ASP A 432 -16.71 -19.36 -0.26
N GLU A 433 -16.39 -18.07 -0.23
CA GLU A 433 -16.65 -17.14 -1.33
C GLU A 433 -15.33 -16.57 -1.87
N MET A 434 -15.26 -16.46 -3.19
CA MET A 434 -14.12 -15.84 -3.88
C MET A 434 -14.59 -14.68 -4.76
N ASN A 435 -13.70 -13.72 -5.00
CA ASN A 435 -13.99 -12.61 -5.89
C ASN A 435 -13.29 -12.80 -7.24
N MET A 436 -13.94 -12.24 -8.24
CA MET A 436 -13.51 -12.22 -9.63
C MET A 436 -13.40 -10.77 -10.08
N HIS A 437 -12.35 -10.45 -10.82
CA HIS A 437 -12.11 -9.14 -11.39
C HIS A 437 -11.86 -9.27 -12.89
N VAL A 438 -12.64 -8.52 -13.69
CA VAL A 438 -12.54 -8.55 -15.15
C VAL A 438 -11.66 -7.40 -15.63
N PRO A 439 -10.51 -7.67 -16.27
CA PRO A 439 -9.67 -6.63 -16.84
C PRO A 439 -10.42 -5.89 -17.96
N GLN A 440 -10.30 -4.57 -18.01
CA GLN A 440 -11.04 -3.74 -18.97
C GLN A 440 -10.18 -3.29 -20.16
N SER A 441 -8.85 -3.42 -20.07
CA SER A 441 -7.93 -3.08 -21.17
C SER A 441 -7.27 -4.33 -21.73
N VAL A 442 -6.92 -4.29 -23.02
CA VAL A 442 -6.19 -5.37 -23.69
C VAL A 442 -4.77 -5.51 -23.12
N GLU A 443 -4.15 -4.39 -22.72
CA GLU A 443 -2.83 -4.38 -22.07
C GLU A 443 -2.85 -5.13 -20.73
N THR A 444 -3.84 -4.87 -19.87
CA THR A 444 -3.98 -5.60 -18.61
C THR A 444 -4.37 -7.06 -18.85
N LYS A 445 -5.16 -7.36 -19.89
CA LYS A 445 -5.44 -8.75 -20.29
C LYS A 445 -4.14 -9.50 -20.66
N ALA A 446 -3.22 -8.83 -21.38
CA ALA A 446 -1.91 -9.38 -21.72
C ALA A 446 -1.00 -9.54 -20.49
N GLU A 447 -0.98 -8.55 -19.59
CA GLU A 447 -0.23 -8.64 -18.33
C GLU A 447 -0.65 -9.87 -17.51
N ILE A 448 -1.96 -10.11 -17.39
CA ILE A 448 -2.50 -11.26 -16.66
C ILE A 448 -2.10 -12.55 -17.34
N SER A 449 -2.33 -12.64 -18.67
CA SER A 449 -1.94 -13.79 -19.50
C SER A 449 -0.47 -14.15 -19.33
N GLU A 450 0.39 -13.12 -19.31
CA GLU A 450 1.82 -13.32 -19.34
C GLU A 450 2.45 -13.59 -17.98
N ILE A 451 1.95 -12.97 -16.91
CA ILE A 451 2.63 -12.96 -15.62
C ILE A 451 1.91 -13.82 -14.59
N CYS A 452 0.58 -13.69 -14.46
CA CYS A 452 -0.15 -14.22 -13.30
C CYS A 452 -1.15 -15.35 -13.61
N MET A 453 -1.19 -15.84 -14.85
CA MET A 453 -1.94 -17.05 -15.20
C MET A 453 -1.54 -18.25 -14.33
N VAL A 454 -2.52 -19.06 -13.95
CA VAL A 454 -2.37 -20.24 -13.09
C VAL A 454 -1.24 -21.19 -13.52
N PRO A 455 -1.09 -21.59 -14.80
CA PRO A 455 -0.01 -22.47 -15.24
C PRO A 455 1.39 -21.92 -14.93
N LYS A 456 1.55 -20.59 -14.97
CA LYS A 456 2.82 -19.90 -14.68
C LYS A 456 3.07 -19.71 -13.18
N GLN A 457 2.10 -20.06 -12.33
CA GLN A 457 2.17 -19.98 -10.87
C GLN A 457 2.17 -21.36 -10.19
N VAL A 458 2.34 -22.44 -10.95
CA VAL A 458 2.42 -23.81 -10.41
C VAL A 458 3.58 -23.95 -9.41
N VAL A 459 4.76 -23.41 -9.72
CA VAL A 459 5.95 -23.40 -8.85
C VAL A 459 6.10 -22.04 -8.17
N SER A 460 6.27 -22.04 -6.85
CA SER A 460 6.44 -20.81 -6.07
C SER A 460 7.91 -20.50 -5.77
N PRO A 461 8.35 -19.24 -5.96
CA PRO A 461 9.69 -18.81 -5.57
C PRO A 461 9.90 -18.75 -4.05
N GLN A 462 8.86 -18.88 -3.23
CA GLN A 462 8.99 -18.87 -1.77
C GLN A 462 9.81 -20.07 -1.26
N SER A 463 9.64 -21.23 -1.90
CA SER A 463 10.25 -22.49 -1.47
C SER A 463 10.79 -23.33 -2.62
N ASN A 464 10.86 -22.75 -3.83
CA ASN A 464 11.35 -23.40 -5.05
C ASN A 464 10.73 -24.79 -5.28
N LYS A 465 9.43 -24.90 -5.02
CA LYS A 465 8.66 -26.14 -5.18
C LYS A 465 7.24 -25.84 -5.70
N PRO A 466 6.56 -26.83 -6.29
CA PRO A 466 5.16 -26.69 -6.67
C PRO A 466 4.29 -26.34 -5.46
N VAL A 467 3.28 -25.51 -5.69
CA VAL A 467 2.19 -25.23 -4.73
C VAL A 467 0.93 -25.99 -5.13
N MET A 468 0.76 -26.26 -6.43
CA MET A 468 -0.31 -27.09 -6.97
C MET A 468 0.17 -28.53 -7.13
N GLY A 469 -0.75 -29.48 -6.99
CA GLY A 469 -0.51 -30.90 -7.17
C GLY A 469 -1.80 -31.68 -7.02
N ILE A 470 -1.74 -32.98 -7.24
CA ILE A 470 -2.91 -33.85 -7.16
C ILE A 470 -3.33 -34.04 -5.70
N VAL A 471 -4.61 -33.79 -5.40
CA VAL A 471 -5.17 -33.81 -4.04
C VAL A 471 -6.45 -34.66 -3.95
N GLN A 472 -6.91 -34.89 -2.72
CA GLN A 472 -8.19 -35.52 -2.38
C GLN A 472 -8.41 -36.87 -3.10
N ASP A 473 -9.55 -37.03 -3.78
CA ASP A 473 -10.00 -38.31 -4.34
C ASP A 473 -9.03 -38.83 -5.41
N THR A 474 -8.55 -37.96 -6.30
CA THR A 474 -7.59 -38.32 -7.35
C THR A 474 -6.29 -38.85 -6.73
N LEU A 475 -5.83 -38.27 -5.62
CA LEU A 475 -4.64 -38.73 -4.90
C LEU A 475 -4.84 -40.09 -4.23
N CYS A 476 -6.05 -40.37 -3.72
CA CYS A 476 -6.38 -41.67 -3.16
C CYS A 476 -6.49 -42.73 -4.26
N ALA A 477 -7.17 -42.39 -5.35
CA ALA A 477 -7.41 -43.25 -6.49
C ALA A 477 -6.11 -43.62 -7.21
N ILE A 478 -5.22 -42.66 -7.49
CA ILE A 478 -3.96 -42.91 -8.21
C ILE A 478 -3.07 -43.92 -7.48
N ARG A 479 -3.05 -43.89 -6.14
CA ARG A 479 -2.33 -44.89 -5.34
C ARG A 479 -2.92 -46.28 -5.51
N LYS A 480 -4.25 -46.41 -5.48
CA LYS A 480 -4.93 -47.71 -5.67
C LYS A 480 -4.76 -48.22 -7.11
N PHE A 481 -4.80 -47.31 -8.07
CA PHE A 481 -4.69 -47.58 -9.50
C PHE A 481 -3.28 -48.04 -9.90
N THR A 482 -2.24 -47.49 -9.27
CA THR A 482 -0.84 -47.81 -9.61
C THR A 482 -0.26 -49.01 -8.88
N LYS A 483 -1.05 -49.76 -8.10
CA LYS A 483 -0.56 -51.00 -7.49
C LYS A 483 -0.33 -52.11 -8.53
N ARG A 484 0.54 -53.08 -8.21
CA ARG A 484 0.84 -54.22 -9.12
C ARG A 484 -0.34 -55.15 -9.37
N ASP A 485 -1.27 -55.25 -8.42
CA ASP A 485 -2.46 -56.08 -8.47
C ASP A 485 -3.62 -55.44 -9.26
N CYS A 486 -3.45 -54.20 -9.76
CA CYS A 486 -4.48 -53.51 -10.53
C CYS A 486 -4.36 -53.84 -12.03
N PHE A 487 -5.25 -54.72 -12.49
CA PHE A 487 -5.41 -55.08 -13.90
C PHE A 487 -6.73 -54.56 -14.45
N LEU A 488 -6.70 -54.13 -15.71
CA LEU A 488 -7.82 -53.54 -16.42
C LEU A 488 -8.14 -54.37 -17.68
N SER A 489 -9.42 -54.60 -17.91
CA SER A 489 -9.93 -55.23 -19.12
C SER A 489 -9.96 -54.23 -20.29
N LYS A 490 -9.97 -54.76 -21.51
CA LYS A 490 -9.88 -53.97 -22.75
C LYS A 490 -10.97 -52.90 -22.86
N ASP A 491 -12.20 -53.22 -22.49
CA ASP A 491 -13.35 -52.33 -22.50
C ASP A 491 -13.18 -51.14 -21.55
N LEU A 492 -12.68 -51.38 -20.33
CA LEU A 492 -12.42 -50.33 -19.37
C LEU A 492 -11.26 -49.42 -19.81
N VAL A 493 -10.19 -50.00 -20.37
CA VAL A 493 -9.06 -49.25 -20.92
C VAL A 493 -9.52 -48.32 -22.05
N MET A 494 -10.33 -48.82 -22.99
CA MET A 494 -10.87 -48.02 -24.09
C MET A 494 -11.66 -46.82 -23.57
N ASN A 495 -12.49 -47.01 -22.53
CA ASN A 495 -13.25 -45.91 -21.93
C ASN A 495 -12.35 -44.88 -21.24
N ILE A 496 -11.29 -45.31 -20.55
CA ILE A 496 -10.36 -44.40 -19.86
C ILE A 496 -9.54 -43.59 -20.87
N LEU A 497 -9.07 -44.20 -21.96
CA LEU A 497 -8.26 -43.51 -22.97
C LEU A 497 -9.01 -42.36 -23.66
N MET A 498 -10.34 -42.40 -23.71
CA MET A 498 -11.14 -41.28 -24.23
C MET A 498 -11.03 -40.00 -23.39
N TRP A 499 -10.56 -40.08 -22.14
CA TRP A 499 -10.33 -38.93 -21.27
C TRP A 499 -8.94 -38.32 -21.43
N VAL A 500 -8.02 -38.98 -22.15
CA VAL A 500 -6.66 -38.48 -22.39
C VAL A 500 -6.70 -37.55 -23.61
N LEU A 501 -6.49 -36.25 -23.37
CA LEU A 501 -6.62 -35.21 -24.41
C LEU A 501 -5.61 -35.39 -25.56
N ASP A 502 -4.36 -35.73 -25.23
CA ASP A 502 -3.25 -35.90 -26.18
C ASP A 502 -3.09 -37.35 -26.67
N TRP A 503 -4.16 -38.16 -26.64
CA TRP A 503 -4.07 -39.56 -27.05
C TRP A 503 -3.85 -39.71 -28.57
N ASP A 504 -2.85 -40.52 -28.94
CA ASP A 504 -2.44 -40.77 -30.33
C ASP A 504 -3.37 -41.72 -31.11
N GLY A 505 -4.48 -42.15 -30.51
CA GLY A 505 -5.44 -43.09 -31.07
C GLY A 505 -4.95 -44.55 -31.10
N ARG A 506 -3.76 -44.83 -30.53
CA ARG A 506 -3.18 -46.17 -30.51
C ARG A 506 -3.36 -46.79 -29.14
N LEU A 507 -3.92 -48.00 -29.13
CA LEU A 507 -4.03 -48.78 -27.91
C LEU A 507 -2.64 -49.36 -27.56
N PRO A 508 -2.13 -49.16 -26.34
CA PRO A 508 -0.85 -49.75 -25.95
C PRO A 508 -0.96 -51.27 -25.91
N ILE A 509 0.15 -51.98 -26.15
CA ILE A 509 0.20 -53.45 -26.13
C ILE A 509 -0.06 -53.94 -24.70
N PRO A 510 -1.01 -54.86 -24.43
CA PRO A 510 -1.30 -55.30 -23.07
C PRO A 510 -0.08 -55.94 -22.41
N CYS A 511 0.12 -55.65 -21.11
CA CYS A 511 1.18 -56.24 -20.30
C CYS A 511 1.05 -57.78 -20.23
N ILE A 512 -0.18 -58.29 -20.16
CA ILE A 512 -0.46 -59.73 -20.22
C ILE A 512 -1.22 -60.02 -21.51
N LEU A 513 -0.67 -60.89 -22.36
CA LEU A 513 -1.29 -61.28 -23.65
C LEU A 513 -2.18 -62.53 -23.53
N LYS A 514 -1.84 -63.46 -22.65
CA LYS A 514 -2.55 -64.73 -22.43
C LYS A 514 -2.73 -64.97 -20.93
N PRO A 515 -3.83 -65.59 -20.47
CA PRO A 515 -4.94 -66.15 -21.26
C PRO A 515 -5.91 -65.10 -21.81
N ILE A 516 -5.98 -63.92 -21.19
CA ILE A 516 -6.84 -62.79 -21.59
C ILE A 516 -5.94 -61.54 -21.65
N PRO A 517 -6.12 -60.64 -22.64
CA PRO A 517 -5.37 -59.40 -22.71
C PRO A 517 -5.71 -58.48 -21.54
N LEU A 518 -4.73 -58.16 -20.70
CA LEU A 518 -4.88 -57.28 -19.53
C LEU A 518 -3.82 -56.18 -19.52
N TRP A 519 -4.25 -54.97 -19.15
CA TRP A 519 -3.40 -53.80 -18.96
C TRP A 519 -3.21 -53.53 -17.47
N THR A 520 -2.10 -52.90 -17.11
CA THR A 520 -1.88 -52.45 -15.72
C THR A 520 -2.29 -50.99 -15.57
N GLY A 521 -2.67 -50.58 -14.36
CA GLY A 521 -2.94 -49.15 -14.10
C GLY A 521 -1.72 -48.26 -14.31
N LYS A 522 -0.49 -48.76 -14.06
CA LYS A 522 0.75 -48.02 -14.36
C LYS A 522 0.91 -47.73 -15.85
N GLN A 523 0.58 -48.71 -16.69
CA GLN A 523 0.65 -48.57 -18.14
C GLN A 523 -0.33 -47.51 -18.66
N ILE A 524 -1.54 -47.46 -18.11
CA ILE A 524 -2.53 -46.44 -18.51
C ILE A 524 -2.13 -45.07 -17.97
N LEU A 525 -1.59 -44.98 -16.75
CA LEU A 525 -1.08 -43.72 -16.20
C LEU A 525 0.08 -43.16 -17.03
N SER A 526 0.92 -44.03 -17.59
CA SER A 526 2.04 -43.63 -18.47
C SER A 526 1.57 -42.87 -19.70
N MET A 527 0.35 -43.13 -20.20
CA MET A 527 -0.22 -42.38 -21.33
C MET A 527 -0.56 -40.92 -20.99
N ILE A 528 -0.65 -40.59 -19.69
CA ILE A 528 -0.94 -39.24 -19.20
C ILE A 528 0.36 -38.46 -18.94
N ILE A 529 1.44 -39.17 -18.62
CA ILE A 529 2.75 -38.54 -18.37
C ILE A 529 3.34 -38.13 -19.72
N PRO A 530 3.78 -36.86 -19.88
CA PRO A 530 4.42 -36.43 -21.11
C PRO A 530 5.70 -37.22 -21.42
N LYS A 531 5.94 -37.49 -22.70
CA LYS A 531 7.19 -38.11 -23.18
C LYS A 531 8.40 -37.22 -22.89
N GLY A 532 9.58 -37.82 -22.74
CA GLY A 532 10.83 -37.14 -22.42
C GLY A 532 11.08 -36.91 -20.92
N ILE A 533 10.10 -37.19 -20.06
CA ILE A 533 10.26 -37.06 -18.61
C ILE A 533 10.97 -38.28 -18.03
N ASN A 534 12.06 -38.04 -17.30
CA ASN A 534 12.81 -39.07 -16.60
C ASN A 534 12.87 -38.76 -15.09
N SER A 535 12.63 -39.76 -14.26
CA SER A 535 12.74 -39.60 -12.81
C SER A 535 13.07 -40.91 -12.10
N ASP A 536 14.25 -40.96 -11.51
CA ASP A 536 14.82 -42.11 -10.80
C ASP A 536 14.92 -41.90 -9.28
N ASN A 537 14.69 -40.67 -8.80
CA ASN A 537 14.83 -40.24 -7.40
C ASN A 537 13.52 -40.29 -6.61
N LEU A 538 12.41 -40.70 -7.23
CA LEU A 538 11.10 -40.74 -6.58
C LEU A 538 10.91 -42.01 -5.74
N ARG A 539 10.40 -41.86 -4.52
CA ARG A 539 10.13 -42.97 -3.60
C ARG A 539 8.75 -42.82 -2.98
N HIS A 540 8.07 -43.96 -2.81
CA HIS A 540 6.83 -44.04 -2.07
C HIS A 540 7.05 -43.67 -0.59
N SER A 541 6.00 -43.22 0.11
CA SER A 541 6.12 -42.78 1.51
C SER A 541 6.60 -43.86 2.46
N GLY A 542 6.29 -45.12 2.17
CA GLY A 542 6.69 -46.30 2.94
C GLY A 542 7.90 -47.06 2.38
N HIS A 543 8.77 -46.42 1.60
CA HIS A 543 10.02 -47.04 1.14
C HIS A 543 11.00 -47.25 2.32
N PRO A 544 11.50 -48.47 2.57
CA PRO A 544 12.48 -48.72 3.62
C PRO A 544 13.82 -48.03 3.30
N GLU A 545 14.45 -47.40 4.29
CA GLU A 545 15.70 -46.65 4.09
C GLU A 545 16.89 -47.56 3.67
N ASN A 546 16.85 -48.84 4.07
CA ASN A 546 17.90 -49.82 3.80
C ASN A 546 17.74 -50.53 2.44
N GLU A 547 16.72 -50.18 1.65
CA GLU A 547 16.42 -50.81 0.37
C GLU A 547 16.97 -49.97 -0.79
N HIS A 548 18.04 -50.46 -1.44
CA HIS A 548 18.68 -49.76 -2.56
C HIS A 548 18.60 -50.54 -3.88
N SER A 549 17.90 -51.67 -3.91
CA SER A 549 17.74 -52.45 -5.14
C SER A 549 16.90 -51.71 -6.18
N ASP A 550 17.22 -51.91 -7.46
CA ASP A 550 16.44 -51.34 -8.56
C ASP A 550 15.05 -51.99 -8.68
N ILE A 551 14.95 -53.25 -8.29
CA ILE A 551 13.68 -53.95 -8.15
C ILE A 551 13.27 -53.90 -6.69
N SER A 552 12.27 -53.07 -6.37
CA SER A 552 11.73 -52.99 -5.03
C SER A 552 10.69 -54.11 -4.79
N PRO A 553 10.85 -55.00 -3.79
CA PRO A 553 9.86 -56.04 -3.51
C PRO A 553 8.49 -55.46 -3.16
N GLY A 554 8.47 -54.34 -2.43
CA GLY A 554 7.25 -53.64 -2.02
C GLY A 554 6.67 -52.65 -3.05
N ASP A 555 7.24 -52.58 -4.26
CA ASP A 555 6.85 -51.61 -5.29
C ASP A 555 6.92 -50.15 -4.82
N THR A 556 7.97 -49.83 -4.08
CA THR A 556 8.13 -48.55 -3.39
C THR A 556 9.07 -47.58 -4.10
N LYS A 557 10.00 -48.06 -4.93
CA LYS A 557 10.84 -47.22 -5.79
C LYS A 557 10.05 -46.84 -7.04
N VAL A 558 9.84 -45.55 -7.28
CA VAL A 558 9.12 -45.04 -8.45
C VAL A 558 10.15 -44.66 -9.51
N LEU A 559 10.06 -45.30 -10.67
CA LEU A 559 10.94 -45.06 -11.82
C LEU A 559 10.08 -44.69 -13.03
N ILE A 560 10.37 -43.53 -13.60
CA ILE A 560 9.76 -43.04 -14.82
C ILE A 560 10.88 -42.84 -15.85
N GLU A 561 10.74 -43.44 -17.03
CA GLU A 561 11.71 -43.33 -18.12
C GLU A 561 10.96 -43.00 -19.42
N ASP A 562 11.38 -41.93 -20.11
CA ASP A 562 10.73 -41.38 -21.31
C ASP A 562 9.20 -41.21 -21.21
N GLY A 563 8.70 -40.83 -20.04
CA GLY A 563 7.27 -40.71 -19.76
C GLY A 563 6.56 -42.04 -19.42
N GLU A 564 7.26 -43.17 -19.38
CA GLU A 564 6.70 -44.46 -19.00
C GLU A 564 6.96 -44.79 -17.52
N LEU A 565 5.91 -45.10 -16.77
CA LEU A 565 6.00 -45.55 -15.37
C LEU A 565 6.34 -47.04 -15.31
N LEU A 566 7.62 -47.34 -15.15
CA LEU A 566 8.14 -48.71 -15.16
C LEU A 566 7.84 -49.45 -13.85
N CYS A 567 8.08 -48.82 -12.69
CA CYS A 567 7.84 -49.43 -11.39
C CYS A 567 7.47 -48.41 -10.32
N GLY A 568 6.90 -48.90 -9.21
CA GLY A 568 6.57 -48.09 -8.05
C GLY A 568 5.11 -47.62 -7.97
N ILE A 569 4.62 -47.48 -6.73
CA ILE A 569 3.29 -46.95 -6.43
C ILE A 569 3.36 -45.43 -6.33
N VAL A 570 2.50 -44.76 -7.10
CA VAL A 570 2.40 -43.30 -7.11
C VAL A 570 1.67 -42.81 -5.87
N CYS A 571 2.26 -41.86 -5.16
CA CYS A 571 1.66 -41.25 -3.96
C CYS A 571 1.91 -39.74 -3.90
N LYS A 572 1.58 -39.12 -2.76
CA LYS A 572 1.78 -37.68 -2.52
C LYS A 572 3.22 -37.23 -2.75
N LYS A 573 4.22 -38.09 -2.50
CA LYS A 573 5.64 -37.77 -2.76
C LYS A 573 5.94 -37.62 -4.25
N THR A 574 5.17 -38.28 -5.11
CA THR A 574 5.35 -38.28 -6.57
C THR A 574 4.53 -37.19 -7.25
N VAL A 575 3.20 -37.16 -7.04
CA VAL A 575 2.27 -36.27 -7.77
C VAL A 575 1.76 -35.08 -6.94
N GLY A 576 2.19 -34.97 -5.68
CA GLY A 576 1.84 -33.84 -4.84
C GLY A 576 2.76 -32.63 -5.02
N ALA A 577 2.55 -31.62 -4.20
CA ALA A 577 3.35 -30.40 -4.13
C ALA A 577 4.72 -30.61 -3.44
N THR A 578 5.53 -31.53 -3.98
CA THR A 578 6.84 -31.93 -3.44
C THR A 578 8.00 -31.39 -4.27
N HIS A 579 9.12 -31.13 -3.58
CA HIS A 579 10.38 -30.81 -4.27
C HIS A 579 10.83 -32.03 -5.08
N GLN A 580 11.33 -31.80 -6.30
CA GLN A 580 11.62 -32.85 -7.30
C GLN A 580 10.47 -33.86 -7.55
N GLY A 581 9.22 -33.52 -7.23
CA GLY A 581 8.05 -34.30 -7.62
C GLY A 581 7.82 -34.25 -9.13
N LEU A 582 6.95 -35.12 -9.64
CA LEU A 582 6.65 -35.23 -11.07
C LEU A 582 6.14 -33.91 -11.67
N VAL A 583 5.25 -33.20 -10.95
CA VAL A 583 4.76 -31.86 -11.35
C VAL A 583 5.91 -30.85 -11.45
N HIS A 584 6.90 -30.94 -10.56
CA HIS A 584 8.05 -30.04 -10.57
C HIS A 584 8.97 -30.31 -11.77
N VAL A 585 9.22 -31.58 -12.07
CA VAL A 585 10.06 -32.00 -13.21
C VAL A 585 9.39 -31.57 -14.52
N ILE A 586 8.10 -31.87 -14.70
CA ILE A 586 7.35 -31.48 -15.91
C ILE A 586 7.37 -29.96 -16.11
N MET A 587 7.16 -29.18 -15.05
CA MET A 587 7.19 -27.72 -15.14
C MET A 587 8.55 -27.19 -15.61
N ASN A 588 9.65 -27.79 -15.15
CA ASN A 588 11.00 -27.33 -15.46
C ASN A 588 11.49 -27.80 -16.85
N GLU A 589 11.15 -29.02 -17.26
CA GLU A 589 11.62 -29.60 -18.52
C GLU A 589 10.74 -29.23 -19.72
N LEU A 590 9.41 -29.27 -19.56
CA LEU A 590 8.44 -29.10 -20.65
C LEU A 590 7.63 -27.80 -20.55
N GLY A 591 7.72 -27.10 -19.42
CA GLY A 591 7.09 -25.80 -19.23
C GLY A 591 5.66 -25.84 -18.68
N PRO A 592 5.03 -24.66 -18.53
CA PRO A 592 3.76 -24.48 -17.82
C PRO A 592 2.55 -25.11 -18.49
N GLU A 593 2.48 -25.10 -19.83
CA GLU A 593 1.32 -25.67 -20.55
C GLU A 593 1.24 -27.18 -20.37
N LYS A 594 2.36 -27.90 -20.50
CA LYS A 594 2.39 -29.35 -20.26
C LYS A 594 2.16 -29.71 -18.79
N ALA A 595 2.61 -28.87 -17.85
CA ALA A 595 2.27 -29.04 -16.44
C ALA A 595 0.77 -28.84 -16.17
N LYS A 596 0.13 -27.89 -16.86
CA LYS A 596 -1.33 -27.65 -16.78
C LYS A 596 -2.12 -28.79 -17.40
N ASP A 597 -1.69 -29.33 -18.54
CA ASP A 597 -2.39 -30.44 -19.20
C ASP A 597 -2.27 -31.75 -18.40
N PHE A 598 -1.19 -31.93 -17.63
CA PHE A 598 -0.99 -33.06 -16.73
C PHE A 598 -1.86 -33.01 -15.46
N LEU A 599 -2.15 -31.81 -14.95
CA LEU A 599 -2.91 -31.57 -13.72
C LEU A 599 -4.43 -31.49 -13.98
#